data_AF-N4UE88-F1
#
_entry.id   AF-N4UE88-F1
#
_cell.length_a   1.000
_cell.length_b   1.000
_cell.length_c   1.000
_cell.angle_alpha   90.00
_cell.angle_beta   90.00
_cell.angle_gamma   90.00
#
_symmetry.space_group_name_H-M   'P 1'
#
loop_
_entity.id
_entity.type
_entity.pdbx_description
1 polymer ?
#
loop_
_entity_poly.entity_id
_entity_poly.type
_entity_poly.pdbx_seq_one_letter_code
_entity_poly.pdbx_strand_id
1 'polypeptide(L)' 'EIKYLIRYFITYISKTKFFSAFYIIFKATFIESNIQGGFRRARLMPLNPETIISKLDIQLQTPTPLKEAT' A
#
# COMPACT_ATOMS: atom_id res chain seq x y z
N GLU A 1 -13.72 11.91 13.65
CA GLU A 1 -14.16 13.04 12.79
C GLU A 1 -14.85 12.56 11.51
N ILE A 2 -14.17 11.88 10.59
CA ILE A 2 -14.77 11.40 9.30
C ILE A 2 -16.00 10.50 9.48
N LYS A 3 -16.01 9.61 10.49
CA LYS A 3 -17.16 8.73 10.79
C LYS A 3 -18.46 9.52 11.03
N TYR A 4 -18.37 10.72 11.61
CA TYR A 4 -19.54 11.57 11.85
C TYR A 4 -20.06 12.19 10.55
N LEU A 5 -19.18 12.58 9.63
CA LEU A 5 -19.58 13.08 8.31
C LEU A 5 -20.41 12.03 7.57
N ILE A 6 -19.96 10.78 7.57
CA ILE A 6 -20.69 9.64 6.96
C ILE A 6 -22.03 9.42 7.68
N ARG A 7 -22.03 9.41 9.02
CA ARG A 7 -23.25 9.21 9.83
C ARG A 7 -24.32 10.27 9.55
N TYR A 8 -23.91 11.51 9.28
CA TYR A 8 -24.80 12.63 9.01
C TYR A 8 -25.01 12.91 7.52
N PHE A 9 -24.61 11.98 6.63
CA PHE A 9 -24.75 12.11 5.17
C PHE A 9 -24.09 13.38 4.60
N ILE A 10 -23.06 13.90 5.25
CA ILE A 10 -22.29 15.03 4.75
C ILE A 10 -21.31 14.50 3.70
N THR A 11 -21.55 14.87 2.44
CA THR A 11 -20.79 14.40 1.28
C THR A 11 -19.60 15.29 0.90
N TYR A 12 -19.33 16.34 1.67
CA TYR A 12 -18.22 17.27 1.42
C TYR A 12 -17.33 17.46 2.66
N ILE A 13 -16.04 17.70 2.42
CA ILE A 13 -15.06 18.05 3.45
C ILE A 13 -14.05 19.04 2.85
N SER A 14 -13.60 20.02 3.63
CA SER A 14 -12.55 20.92 3.15
C SER A 14 -11.22 20.20 3.03
N LYS A 15 -10.38 20.65 2.11
CA LYS A 15 -9.03 20.08 1.88
C LYS A 15 -8.19 20.08 3.16
N THR A 16 -8.25 21.14 3.96
CA THR A 16 -7.52 21.26 5.23
C THR A 16 -8.02 20.26 6.28
N LYS A 17 -9.34 20.10 6.44
CA LYS A 17 -9.92 19.12 7.37
C LYS A 17 -9.60 17.69 6.94
N PHE A 18 -9.66 17.41 5.63
CA PHE A 18 -9.27 16.11 5.10
C PHE A 18 -7.82 15.77 5.42
N PHE A 19 -6.87 16.66 5.14
CA PHE A 19 -5.46 16.36 5.38
C PHE A 19 -5.12 16.17 6.86
N SER A 20 -5.72 16.97 7.75
CA SER A 20 -5.55 16.80 9.19
C SER A 20 -6.04 15.43 9.65
N ALA A 21 -7.27 15.06 9.26
CA ALA A 21 -7.85 13.76 9.61
C ALA A 21 -7.08 12.59 8.98
N PHE A 22 -6.66 12.72 7.72
CA PHE A 22 -5.85 11.72 7.02
C PHE A 22 -4.52 11.50 7.73
N TYR A 23 -3.79 12.55 8.10
CA TYR A 23 -2.49 12.41 8.74
C TYR A 23 -2.56 11.64 10.07
N ILE A 24 -3.56 11.96 10.90
CA ILE A 24 -3.79 11.26 12.17
C ILE A 24 -4.09 9.77 11.93
N ILE A 25 -5.02 9.47 11.01
CA ILE A 25 -5.41 8.09 10.70
C ILE A 25 -4.23 7.34 10.07
N PHE A 26 -3.53 7.95 9.12
CA PHE A 26 -2.34 7.37 8.47
C PHE A 26 -1.33 6.92 9.51
N LYS A 27 -0.96 7.78 10.46
CA LYS A 27 -0.05 7.42 11.56
C LYS A 27 -0.60 6.30 12.43
N ALA A 28 -1.90 6.29 12.72
CA ALA A 28 -2.56 5.26 13.52
C ALA A 28 -2.71 3.91 12.80
N THR A 29 -2.62 3.88 11.46
CA THR A 29 -2.81 2.65 10.68
C THR A 29 -1.59 1.72 10.67
N PHE A 30 -0.42 2.21 11.09
CA PHE A 30 0.83 1.43 11.20
C PHE A 30 0.84 0.53 12.43
N ILE A 31 -0.11 -0.39 12.49
CA ILE A 31 -0.17 -1.48 13.48
C ILE A 31 0.14 -2.80 12.80
N GLU A 32 0.68 -3.75 13.58
CA GLU A 32 1.13 -5.05 13.08
C GLU A 32 0.05 -5.78 12.27
N SER A 33 -1.18 -5.82 12.75
CA SER A 33 -2.30 -6.50 12.08
C SER A 33 -2.65 -5.92 10.72
N ASN A 34 -2.61 -4.59 10.57
CA ASN A 34 -2.86 -3.91 9.30
C ASN A 34 -1.71 -4.15 8.32
N ILE A 35 -0.47 -4.12 8.81
CA ILE A 35 0.72 -4.40 8.02
C ILE A 35 0.63 -5.84 7.51
N GLN A 36 0.50 -6.84 8.40
CA GLN A 36 0.35 -8.25 8.04
C GLN A 36 -0.81 -8.49 7.05
N GLY A 37 -1.96 -7.81 7.25
CA GLY A 37 -3.09 -7.88 6.34
C GLY A 37 -2.82 -7.29 4.95
N GLY A 38 -2.04 -6.22 4.86
CA GLY A 38 -1.56 -5.65 3.59
C GLY A 38 -0.63 -6.61 2.85
N PHE A 39 0.37 -7.13 3.57
CA PHE A 39 1.33 -8.13 3.09
C PHE A 39 0.63 -9.39 2.55
N ARG A 40 -0.31 -9.96 3.33
CA ARG A 40 -1.11 -11.12 2.90
C ARG A 40 -1.89 -10.86 1.61
N ARG A 41 -2.52 -9.68 1.48
CA ARG A 41 -3.27 -9.30 0.27
C ARG A 41 -2.37 -9.13 -0.95
N ALA A 42 -1.16 -8.62 -0.75
CA ALA A 42 -0.14 -8.53 -1.79
C ALA A 42 0.53 -9.88 -2.10
N ARG A 43 0.13 -10.98 -1.43
CA ARG A 43 0.80 -12.30 -1.48
C ARG A 43 2.30 -12.22 -1.11
N LEU A 44 2.66 -11.19 -0.35
CA LEU A 44 3.95 -11.04 0.29
C LEU A 44 3.81 -11.67 1.68
N MET A 45 4.18 -12.93 1.81
CA MET A 45 4.00 -13.67 3.06
C MET A 45 4.95 -13.11 4.13
N PRO A 46 4.44 -12.53 5.24
CA PRO A 46 5.29 -11.93 6.27
C PRO A 46 5.74 -13.05 7.21
N LEU A 47 6.80 -13.75 6.83
CA LEU A 47 7.51 -14.66 7.72
C LEU A 47 8.99 -14.32 7.83
N ASN A 48 9.51 -13.53 6.89
CA ASN A 48 10.91 -13.14 6.86
C ASN A 48 11.08 -11.82 6.07
N PRO A 49 11.63 -10.76 6.67
CA PRO A 49 11.83 -9.46 6.01
C PRO A 49 12.84 -9.54 4.85
N GLU A 50 13.85 -10.39 4.91
CA GLU A 50 14.78 -10.61 3.79
C GLU A 50 14.05 -11.16 2.54
N THR A 51 13.04 -12.01 2.74
CA THR A 51 12.21 -12.60 1.67
C THR A 51 11.28 -11.57 1.02
N ILE A 52 10.85 -10.56 1.77
CA ILE A 52 10.09 -9.44 1.24
C ILE A 52 11.02 -8.56 0.39
N ILE A 53 12.20 -8.23 0.90
CA ILE A 53 13.18 -7.39 0.21
C ILE A 53 13.59 -8.03 -1.12
N SER A 54 13.88 -9.34 -1.13
CA SER A 54 14.26 -10.05 -2.38
C SER A 54 13.15 -10.09 -3.43
N LYS A 55 11.88 -10.01 -3.04
CA LYS A 55 10.74 -9.90 -3.98
C LYS A 55 10.52 -8.47 -4.48
N LEU A 56 11.00 -7.46 -3.77
CA LEU A 56 10.91 -6.06 -4.17
C LEU A 56 12.11 -5.64 -5.03
N ASP A 57 13.25 -6.31 -4.88
CA ASP A 57 14.46 -6.10 -5.68
C ASP A 57 14.38 -6.82 -7.05
N ILE A 58 13.38 -6.45 -7.85
CA ILE A 58 13.19 -7.01 -9.19
C ILE A 58 14.09 -6.24 -10.16
N GLN A 59 15.15 -6.88 -10.64
CA GLN A 59 15.86 -6.40 -11.83
C GLN A 59 15.05 -6.75 -13.09
N LEU A 60 14.53 -5.71 -13.75
CA LEU A 60 13.86 -5.87 -15.03
C LEU A 60 14.90 -6.24 -16.11
N GLN A 61 14.98 -7.52 -16.45
CA GLN A 61 15.69 -7.95 -17.65
C GLN A 61 14.71 -8.06 -18.82
N THR A 62 15.06 -7.42 -19.94
CA THR A 62 14.42 -7.69 -21.22
C THR A 62 15.00 -8.98 -21.78
N PRO A 63 14.18 -9.89 -22.33
CA PRO A 63 14.69 -11.06 -23.02
C PRO A 63 15.66 -10.64 -24.11
N THR A 64 16.82 -11.28 -24.19
CA THR A 64 17.77 -11.05 -25.27
C THR A 64 17.05 -11.23 -26.61
N PRO A 65 17.12 -10.25 -27.55
CA PRO A 65 16.45 -10.36 -28.83
C PRO A 65 16.85 -11.66 -29.53
N LEU A 66 15.87 -12.38 -30.08
CA LEU A 66 16.14 -13.57 -30.87
C LEU A 66 16.99 -13.14 -32.08
N LYS A 67 18.16 -13.75 -32.26
CA LYS A 67 18.97 -13.53 -33.47
C LYS A 67 18.12 -13.92 -34.67
N GLU A 68 17.90 -12.97 -35.57
CA GLU A 68 17.29 -13.25 -36.87
C GLU A 68 18.13 -14.33 -37.56
N ALA A 69 17.48 -15.42 -37.96
CA ALA A 69 18.10 -16.48 -38.73
C ALA A 69 18.43 -15.91 -40.12
N THR A 70 19.73 -15.86 -40.44
CA THR A 70 20.27 -15.41 -41.73
C THR A 70 19.86 -16.31 -42.88
#